data_AF-E6X9J1-F1
#
_entry.id   AF-E6X9J1-F1
#
_cell.length_a   1.000
_cell.length_b   1.000
_cell.length_c   1.000
_cell.angle_alpha   90.00
_cell.angle_beta   90.00
_cell.angle_gamma   90.00
#
_symmetry.space_group_name_H-M   'P 1'
#
loop_
_entity.id
_entity.type
_entity.pdbx_description
1 polymer ?
#
loop_
_entity_poly.entity_id
_entity_poly.type
_entity_poly.pdbx_seq_one_letter_code
_entity_poly.pdbx_strand_id
1 'polypeptide(L)'
;MSYDLVLWKRSSRTKTAMLKECFESIMEEKDHTAMEFFDEKTFFTDMETEFGTQQAQYFGEEIDNCPFLYETGKGDYGNWILFNLVWSDYQDTTSNIVAIAVKNGIMVYDPQRESVYGNRRPKKD
;
A
#
# COMPACT_ATOMS: atom_id res chain seq x y z
N MET A 1 -4.85 -1.00 15.80
CA MET A 1 -5.27 0.12 14.92
C MET A 1 -5.85 -0.52 13.66
N SER A 2 -6.91 0.03 13.08
CA SER A 2 -7.52 -0.50 11.84
C SER A 2 -7.10 0.40 10.71
N TYR A 3 -6.61 -0.19 9.61
CA TYR A 3 -6.24 0.53 8.40
C TYR A 3 -7.20 0.16 7.27
N ASP A 4 -7.42 1.08 6.34
CA ASP A 4 -8.33 0.90 5.21
C ASP A 4 -7.67 0.15 4.05
N LEU A 5 -6.38 0.42 3.79
CA LEU A 5 -5.59 -0.27 2.79
C LEU A 5 -4.18 -0.57 3.30
N VAL A 6 -3.65 -1.72 2.92
CA VAL A 6 -2.27 -2.13 3.21
C VAL A 6 -1.57 -2.47 1.91
N LEU A 7 -0.41 -1.85 1.68
CA LEU A 7 0.36 -1.97 0.45
C LEU A 7 1.72 -2.59 0.72
N TRP A 8 2.12 -3.54 -0.12
CA TRP A 8 3.47 -4.09 -0.16
C TRP A 8 3.77 -4.69 -1.51
N LYS A 9 5.05 -4.90 -1.82
CA LYS A 9 5.45 -5.63 -3.02
C LYS A 9 5.60 -7.11 -2.73
N ARG A 10 5.05 -7.93 -3.61
CA ARG A 10 5.11 -9.39 -3.53
C ARG A 10 6.51 -9.89 -3.83
N SER A 11 7.01 -10.83 -3.03
CA SER A 11 8.18 -11.60 -3.43
C SER A 11 7.88 -12.62 -4.54
N SER A 12 8.91 -12.96 -5.32
CA SER A 12 8.85 -14.09 -6.27
C SER A 12 8.47 -15.44 -5.62
N ARG A 13 8.71 -15.60 -4.31
CA ARG A 13 8.45 -16.83 -3.52
C ARG A 13 7.04 -16.89 -2.94
N THR A 14 6.29 -15.79 -2.98
CA THR A 14 5.01 -15.64 -2.29
C THR A 14 3.95 -16.57 -2.88
N LYS A 15 3.27 -17.33 -2.02
CA LYS A 15 2.05 -18.06 -2.35
C LYS A 15 0.83 -17.23 -1.97
N THR A 16 -0.29 -17.40 -2.66
CA THR A 16 -1.54 -16.68 -2.35
C THR A 16 -1.99 -16.88 -0.90
N ALA A 17 -1.77 -18.06 -0.33
CA ALA A 17 -2.07 -18.35 1.07
C ALA A 17 -1.27 -17.50 2.07
N MET A 18 -0.08 -17.03 1.69
CA MET A 18 0.81 -16.23 2.56
C MET A 18 0.42 -14.75 2.62
N LEU A 19 -0.60 -14.31 1.86
CA LEU A 19 -0.97 -12.88 1.82
C LEU A 19 -1.58 -12.42 3.14
N LYS A 20 -2.37 -13.29 3.79
CA LYS A 20 -2.91 -13.02 5.12
C LYS A 20 -1.80 -12.96 6.17
N GLU A 21 -0.82 -13.86 6.09
CA GLU A 21 0.37 -13.87 6.96
C GLU A 21 1.19 -12.57 6.81
N CYS A 22 1.32 -12.04 5.59
CA CYS A 22 1.97 -10.75 5.35
C CYS A 22 1.20 -9.61 6.03
N PHE A 23 -0.12 -9.57 5.83
CA PHE A 23 -0.96 -8.56 6.48
C PHE A 23 -0.86 -8.62 8.01
N GLU A 24 -0.97 -9.81 8.60
CA GLU A 24 -0.83 -10.01 10.04
C GLU A 24 0.55 -9.56 10.56
N SER A 25 1.63 -9.89 9.83
CA SER A 25 2.99 -9.45 10.18
C SER A 25 3.12 -7.93 10.16
N ILE A 26 2.57 -7.28 9.13
CA ILE A 26 2.58 -5.82 8.97
C ILE A 26 1.81 -5.14 10.12
N MET A 27 0.68 -5.72 10.57
CA MET A 27 -0.06 -5.20 11.72
C MET A 27 0.70 -5.33 13.05
N GLU A 28 1.72 -6.19 13.11
CA GLU A 28 2.66 -6.28 14.24
C GLU A 28 3.94 -5.46 14.02
N GLU A 29 3.95 -4.54 13.03
CA GLU A 29 5.11 -3.73 12.63
C GLU A 29 6.33 -4.56 12.19
N LYS A 30 6.08 -5.75 11.65
CA LYS A 30 7.09 -6.67 11.11
C LYS A 30 6.88 -6.87 9.62
N ASP A 31 7.92 -7.34 8.97
CA ASP A 31 7.82 -7.83 7.62
C ASP A 31 7.70 -9.37 7.56
N HIS A 32 7.57 -9.87 6.34
CA HIS A 32 7.45 -11.28 6.05
C HIS A 32 8.32 -11.65 4.85
N THR A 33 8.86 -12.87 4.83
CA THR A 33 9.72 -13.38 3.74
C THR A 33 9.03 -13.41 2.36
N ALA A 34 7.70 -13.25 2.34
CA ALA A 34 6.89 -13.15 1.14
C ALA A 34 6.69 -11.69 0.66
N MET A 35 7.43 -10.74 1.23
CA MET A 35 7.50 -9.35 0.81
C MET A 35 8.82 -9.10 0.06
N GLU A 36 8.86 -8.04 -0.73
CA GLU A 36 10.06 -7.51 -1.38
C GLU A 36 10.09 -5.99 -1.21
N PHE A 37 11.28 -5.41 -1.34
CA PHE A 37 11.43 -3.97 -1.39
C PHE A 37 10.87 -3.38 -2.70
N PHE A 38 10.16 -2.27 -2.58
CA PHE A 38 9.81 -1.39 -3.69
C PHE A 38 10.36 0.02 -3.47
N ASP A 39 10.47 0.77 -4.56
CA ASP A 39 10.92 2.15 -4.52
C ASP A 39 9.79 3.08 -4.06
N GLU A 40 9.78 3.42 -2.78
CA GLU A 40 8.83 4.34 -2.17
C GLU A 40 8.85 5.72 -2.84
N LYS A 41 10.03 6.19 -3.27
CA LYS A 41 10.15 7.52 -3.88
C LYS A 41 9.41 7.55 -5.21
N THR A 42 9.61 6.54 -6.05
CA THR A 42 8.89 6.43 -7.33
C THR A 42 7.38 6.32 -7.10
N PHE A 43 6.95 5.51 -6.14
CA PHE A 43 5.53 5.40 -5.79
C PHE A 43 4.94 6.73 -5.31
N PHE A 44 5.62 7.42 -4.39
CA PHE A 44 5.13 8.69 -3.86
C PHE A 44 5.14 9.82 -4.89
N THR A 45 6.10 9.86 -5.82
CA THR A 45 6.06 10.82 -6.95
C THR A 45 4.83 10.61 -7.85
N ASP A 46 4.44 9.35 -8.11
CA ASP A 46 3.19 9.07 -8.83
C ASP A 46 1.96 9.50 -8.01
N MET A 47 1.98 9.30 -6.70
CA MET A 47 0.92 9.77 -5.79
C MET A 47 0.83 11.30 -5.76
N GLU A 48 1.95 12.02 -5.82
CA GLU A 48 1.95 13.49 -5.83
C GLU A 48 1.24 14.06 -7.06
N THR A 49 1.34 13.37 -8.18
CA THR A 49 0.67 13.78 -9.43
C THR A 49 -0.85 13.71 -9.30
N GLU A 50 -1.37 12.77 -8.51
CA GLU A 50 -2.81 12.55 -8.34
C GLU A 50 -3.39 13.33 -7.15
N PHE A 51 -2.66 13.37 -6.04
CA PHE A 51 -3.17 13.87 -4.75
C PHE A 51 -2.50 15.16 -4.25
N GLY A 52 -1.55 15.72 -5.01
CA GLY A 52 -0.83 16.94 -4.66
C GLY A 52 0.46 16.69 -3.86
N THR A 53 1.11 17.72 -3.36
CA THR A 53 2.46 17.62 -2.75
C THR A 53 2.52 16.66 -1.56
N GLN A 54 3.58 15.85 -1.47
CA GLN A 54 3.80 14.95 -0.34
C GLN A 54 4.14 15.74 0.93
N GLN A 55 3.45 15.40 2.01
CA GLN A 55 3.75 15.80 3.39
C GLN A 55 4.17 14.57 4.20
N ALA A 56 4.58 14.74 5.46
CA ALA A 56 5.12 13.64 6.28
C ALA A 56 4.17 12.42 6.42
N GLN A 57 2.85 12.63 6.40
CA GLN A 57 1.83 11.59 6.64
C GLN A 57 0.60 11.72 5.73
N TYR A 58 0.63 12.62 4.76
CA TYR A 58 -0.51 12.87 3.85
C TYR A 58 -0.05 13.57 2.56
N PHE A 59 -0.98 13.81 1.64
CA PHE A 59 -0.77 14.54 0.39
C PHE A 59 -1.67 15.77 0.32
N GLY A 60 -1.15 16.89 -0.20
CA GLY A 60 -1.84 18.17 -0.32
C GLY A 60 -1.21 19.31 0.50
N GLU A 61 -1.82 20.49 0.42
CA GLU A 61 -1.35 21.70 1.12
C GLU A 61 -1.93 21.84 2.53
N GLU A 62 -3.13 21.31 2.77
CA GLU A 62 -3.87 21.43 4.05
C GLU A 62 -4.38 20.06 4.52
N ILE A 63 -4.24 19.79 5.83
CA ILE A 63 -4.69 18.52 6.43
C ILE A 63 -6.22 18.37 6.46
N ASP A 64 -6.96 19.49 6.51
CA ASP A 64 -8.42 19.49 6.63
C ASP A 64 -9.12 18.97 5.36
N ASN A 65 -8.44 19.03 4.21
CA ASN A 65 -8.93 18.53 2.91
C ASN A 65 -8.19 17.27 2.45
N CYS A 66 -7.54 16.58 3.39
CA CYS A 66 -6.74 15.41 3.11
C CYS A 66 -7.63 14.17 2.86
N PRO A 67 -7.54 13.50 1.69
CA PRO A 67 -8.35 12.32 1.42
C PRO A 67 -7.90 11.08 2.21
N PHE A 68 -6.65 11.06 2.71
CA PHE A 68 -6.11 9.94 3.49
C PHE A 68 -4.84 10.30 4.27
N LEU A 69 -4.67 9.67 5.43
CA LEU A 69 -3.39 9.60 6.11
C LEU A 69 -2.65 8.33 5.71
N TYR A 70 -1.32 8.37 5.70
CA TYR A 70 -0.50 7.20 5.45
C TYR A 70 0.65 7.07 6.45
N GLU A 71 1.12 5.83 6.60
CA GLU A 71 2.28 5.45 7.40
C GLU A 71 3.13 4.45 6.62
N THR A 72 4.44 4.49 6.78
CA THR A 72 5.39 3.59 6.11
C THR A 72 6.13 2.74 7.12
N GLY A 73 6.39 1.48 6.80
CA GLY A 73 7.25 0.62 7.59
C GLY A 73 8.23 -0.18 6.74
N LYS A 74 9.30 -0.65 7.37
CA LYS A 74 10.40 -1.34 6.71
C LYS A 74 11.03 -2.38 7.63
N GLY A 75 11.28 -3.58 7.09
CA GLY A 75 12.01 -4.68 7.74
C GLY A 75 13.20 -5.17 6.91
N ASP A 76 13.57 -6.42 7.12
CA ASP A 76 14.73 -7.10 6.51
C ASP A 76 14.46 -7.64 5.08
N TYR A 77 13.22 -8.02 4.80
CA TYR A 77 12.69 -8.64 3.59
C TYR A 77 11.91 -7.66 2.71
N GLY A 78 11.30 -6.63 3.28
CA GLY A 78 10.53 -5.65 2.51
C GLY A 78 10.07 -4.43 3.29
N ASN A 79 9.34 -3.57 2.58
CA ASN A 79 8.68 -2.37 3.10
C ASN A 79 7.19 -2.40 2.78
N TRP A 80 6.42 -1.60 3.50
CA TRP A 80 4.97 -1.52 3.38
C TRP A 80 4.46 -0.10 3.64
N ILE A 81 3.23 0.15 3.18
CA ILE A 81 2.52 1.40 3.42
C ILE A 81 1.12 1.06 3.96
N LEU A 82 0.68 1.80 4.96
CA LEU A 82 -0.63 1.72 5.56
C LEU A 82 -1.39 2.99 5.24
N PHE A 83 -2.65 2.89 4.83
CA PHE A 83 -3.52 4.04 4.57
C PHE A 83 -4.74 4.02 5.48
N ASN A 84 -5.11 5.20 5.95
CA ASN A 84 -6.37 5.50 6.60
C ASN A 84 -7.12 6.52 5.73
N LEU A 85 -8.20 6.09 5.08
CA LEU A 85 -8.95 6.88 4.11
C LEU A 85 -10.09 7.62 4.79
N VAL A 86 -10.42 8.81 4.29
CA VAL A 86 -11.62 9.53 4.69
C VAL A 86 -12.85 8.88 4.04
N TRP A 87 -13.87 8.58 4.85
CA TRP A 87 -15.03 7.80 4.40
C TRP A 87 -15.86 8.47 3.28
N SER A 88 -15.90 9.80 3.24
CA SER A 88 -16.66 10.56 2.22
C SER A 88 -16.23 10.22 0.79
N ASP A 89 -14.94 9.98 0.59
CA ASP A 89 -14.32 9.81 -0.73
C ASP A 89 -13.64 8.42 -0.86
N TYR A 90 -14.02 7.48 0.00
CA TYR A 90 -13.37 6.18 0.14
C TYR A 90 -13.25 5.43 -1.19
N GLN A 91 -14.33 5.38 -1.98
CA GLN A 91 -14.38 4.57 -3.19
C GLN A 91 -13.49 5.12 -4.31
N ASP A 92 -13.50 6.44 -4.51
CA ASP A 92 -12.71 7.10 -5.54
C ASP A 92 -11.22 7.10 -5.15
N THR A 93 -10.93 7.43 -3.89
CA THR A 93 -9.58 7.40 -3.34
C THR A 93 -8.97 6.00 -3.40
N THR A 94 -9.72 4.97 -3.02
CA THR A 94 -9.27 3.56 -3.12
C THR A 94 -8.96 3.19 -4.58
N SER A 95 -9.82 3.57 -5.52
CA SER A 95 -9.65 3.23 -6.93
C SER A 95 -8.37 3.84 -7.51
N ASN A 96 -8.09 5.10 -7.16
CA ASN A 96 -6.88 5.81 -7.58
C ASN A 96 -5.61 5.21 -6.95
N ILE A 97 -5.62 4.95 -5.64
CA ILE A 97 -4.49 4.30 -4.94
C ILE A 97 -4.20 2.93 -5.57
N VAL A 98 -5.23 2.12 -5.83
CA VAL A 98 -5.07 0.81 -6.46
C VAL A 98 -4.46 0.94 -7.86
N ALA A 99 -4.92 1.88 -8.68
CA ALA A 99 -4.36 2.08 -10.01
C ALA A 99 -2.87 2.43 -9.97
N ILE A 100 -2.47 3.35 -9.08
CA ILE A 100 -1.08 3.79 -8.91
C ILE A 100 -0.22 2.66 -8.36
N ALA A 101 -0.69 1.94 -7.34
CA ALA A 101 0.03 0.81 -6.75
C ALA A 101 0.29 -0.29 -7.79
N VAL A 102 -0.73 -0.68 -8.56
CA VAL A 102 -0.60 -1.71 -9.59
C VAL A 102 0.37 -1.30 -10.71
N LYS A 103 0.36 -0.02 -11.12
CA LYS A 103 1.34 0.53 -12.08
C LYS A 103 2.78 0.37 -11.58
N ASN A 104 2.99 0.53 -10.27
CA ASN A 104 4.29 0.38 -9.60
C ASN A 104 4.63 -1.07 -9.22
N GLY A 105 3.80 -2.05 -9.60
CA GLY A 105 4.02 -3.46 -9.25
C GLY A 105 3.81 -3.77 -7.77
N ILE A 106 3.07 -2.91 -7.07
CA ILE A 106 2.74 -3.01 -5.64
C ILE A 106 1.35 -3.66 -5.52
N MET A 107 1.20 -4.53 -4.52
CA MET A 107 -0.07 -5.12 -4.18
C MET A 107 -0.82 -4.24 -3.18
N VAL A 108 -2.15 -4.27 -3.26
CA VAL A 108 -3.05 -3.63 -2.30
C VAL A 108 -3.91 -4.70 -1.65
N TYR A 109 -3.95 -4.71 -0.33
CA TYR A 109 -4.86 -5.52 0.48
C TYR A 109 -5.88 -4.60 1.14
N ASP A 110 -7.16 -4.90 0.92
CA ASP A 110 -8.30 -4.25 1.55
C ASP A 110 -8.85 -5.23 2.61
N PRO A 111 -8.56 -5.00 3.91
CA PRO A 111 -9.00 -5.88 5.00
C PRO A 111 -10.51 -5.85 5.20
N GLN A 112 -11.21 -4.77 4.83
CA GLN A 112 -12.65 -4.64 5.03
C GLN A 112 -13.43 -5.49 4.02
N ARG A 113 -12.91 -5.59 2.79
CA ARG A 113 -13.49 -6.40 1.71
C ARG A 113 -12.81 -7.75 1.52
N GLU A 114 -11.83 -8.09 2.36
CA GLU A 114 -10.95 -9.26 2.21
C GLU A 114 -10.41 -9.42 0.77
N SER A 115 -10.12 -8.30 0.13
CA SER A 115 -9.84 -8.22 -1.31
C SER A 115 -8.39 -7.87 -1.58
N VAL A 116 -7.85 -8.42 -2.68
CA VAL A 116 -6.44 -8.22 -3.07
C VAL A 116 -6.34 -7.75 -4.51
N TYR A 117 -5.65 -6.63 -4.71
CA TYR A 117 -5.37 -6.03 -6.01
C TYR A 117 -3.88 -6.14 -6.33
N GLY A 118 -3.53 -6.12 -7.62
CA GLY A 118 -2.12 -6.23 -8.06
C GLY A 118 -1.46 -7.59 -7.83
N ASN A 119 -2.21 -8.62 -7.43
CA ASN A 119 -1.72 -9.97 -7.12
C ASN A 119 -1.33 -10.80 -8.37
N ARG A 120 -0.72 -10.17 -9.38
CA ARG A 120 -0.17 -10.89 -10.54
C ARG A 120 1.20 -11.46 -10.16
N ARG A 121 1.50 -12.69 -10.59
CA ARG A 121 2.83 -13.27 -10.38
C ARG A 121 3.86 -12.45 -11.18
N PRO A 122 5.04 -12.15 -10.60
CA PRO A 122 6.17 -11.65 -11.40
C PRO A 122 6.42 -12.62 -12.56
N LYS A 123 6.76 -12.10 -13.75
CA LYS A 123 7.22 -12.96 -14.84
C LYS A 123 8.49 -13.68 -14.34
N LYS A 124 8.60 -14.98 -14.59
CA LYS A 124 9.88 -15.68 -14.38
C LYS A 124 10.85 -15.12 -15.41
N ASP A 125 11.93 -14.52 -14.96
CA ASP A 125 13.11 -14.26 -15.79
C ASP A 125 13.79 -15.58 -16.19
#